data_AF-A0A955CGZ6-F1
#
_entry.id   AF-A0A955CGZ6-F1
#
_cell.length_a   1.000
_cell.length_b   1.000
_cell.length_c   1.000
_cell.angle_alpha   90.00
_cell.angle_beta   90.00
_cell.angle_gamma   90.00
#
_symmetry.space_group_name_H-M   'P 1'
#
loop_
_entity.id
_entity.type
_entity.pdbx_description
1 polymer ?
#
loop_
_entity_poly.entity_id
_entity_poly.type
_entity_poly.pdbx_seq_one_letter_code
_entity_poly.pdbx_strand_id
1 'polypeptide(L)'
;MPNFTFKPLESGYEVSLRGKKLGSILPTKETTGRHCFILGHDARKTPRTYRGRIKAAEALLEIDKLKAEAKKKKLDIDQVIIRAWDIKPRASDQWK
;
A
#
# COMPACT_ATOMS: atom_id res chain seq x y z
N MET A 1 -7.56 3.33 -15.02
CA MET A 1 -6.77 3.49 -13.79
C MET A 1 -7.67 3.97 -12.66
N PRO A 2 -7.46 3.55 -11.39
CA PRO A 2 -8.24 4.07 -10.26
C PRO A 2 -8.03 5.59 -10.15
N ASN A 3 -9.12 6.35 -9.95
CA ASN A 3 -9.05 7.80 -9.82
C ASN A 3 -8.80 8.19 -8.36
N PHE A 4 -7.52 8.28 -7.98
CA PHE A 4 -7.10 8.68 -6.63
C PHE A 4 -7.13 10.20 -6.44
N THR A 5 -7.61 10.64 -5.28
CA THR A 5 -7.50 12.03 -4.83
C THR A 5 -6.40 12.14 -3.79
N PHE A 6 -5.52 13.13 -3.95
CA PHE A 6 -4.40 13.40 -3.06
C PHE A 6 -4.61 14.75 -2.38
N LYS A 7 -4.98 14.74 -1.10
CA LYS A 7 -5.12 15.96 -0.30
C LYS A 7 -3.81 16.21 0.47
N PRO A 8 -3.16 17.37 0.33
CA PRO A 8 -1.93 17.66 1.06
C PRO A 8 -2.19 17.69 2.57
N LEU A 9 -1.21 17.20 3.34
CA LEU A 9 -1.15 17.28 4.80
C LEU A 9 0.10 18.08 5.21
N GLU A 10 0.26 18.34 6.51
CA GLU A 10 1.49 18.93 7.06
C GLU A 10 2.74 18.15 6.64
N SER A 11 2.64 16.80 6.65
CA SER A 11 3.61 15.91 6.03
C SER A 11 2.91 14.97 5.05
N GLY A 12 3.23 15.14 3.77
CA GLY A 12 2.77 14.26 2.69
C GLY A 12 1.32 14.47 2.24
N TYR A 13 0.62 13.36 1.95
CA TYR A 13 -0.70 13.39 1.33
C TYR A 13 -1.65 12.38 1.96
N GLU A 14 -2.87 12.79 2.22
CA GLU A 14 -4.00 11.89 2.43
C GLU A 14 -4.50 11.37 1.07
N VAL A 15 -4.69 10.06 0.98
CA VAL A 15 -5.11 9.37 -0.22
C VAL A 15 -6.53 8.88 -0.05
N SER A 16 -7.39 9.26 -0.99
CA SER A 16 -8.78 8.84 -1.05
C SER A 16 -9.13 8.28 -2.43
N LEU A 17 -10.09 7.35 -2.48
CA LEU A 17 -10.65 6.80 -3.71
C LEU A 17 -12.16 6.92 -3.65
N ARG A 18 -12.75 7.67 -4.59
CA ARG A 18 -14.21 7.90 -4.67
C ARG A 18 -14.81 8.37 -3.32
N GLY A 19 -14.14 9.31 -2.65
CA GLY A 19 -14.56 9.85 -1.35
C GLY A 19 -14.23 8.97 -0.13
N LYS A 20 -13.83 7.71 -0.31
CA LYS A 20 -13.35 6.86 0.78
C LYS A 20 -11.88 7.14 1.08
N LYS A 21 -11.56 7.48 2.33
CA LYS A 21 -10.17 7.60 2.82
C LYS A 21 -9.50 6.23 2.88
N LEU A 22 -8.36 6.09 2.21
CA LEU A 22 -7.54 4.86 2.22
C LEU A 22 -6.41 4.94 3.24
N GLY A 23 -5.81 6.11 3.43
CA GLY A 23 -4.69 6.34 4.34
C GLY A 23 -3.88 7.57 3.97
N SER A 24 -2.63 7.61 4.40
CA SER A 24 -1.68 8.66 4.06
C SER A 24 -0.40 8.09 3.44
N ILE A 25 0.27 8.90 2.64
CA ILE A 25 1.60 8.63 2.07
C ILE A 25 2.53 9.77 2.45
N LEU A 26 3.76 9.44 2.81
CA LEU A 26 4.78 10.42 3.20
C LEU A 26 5.88 10.45 2.13
N PRO A 27 6.31 11.64 1.69
CA PRO A 27 7.42 11.77 0.76
C PRO A 27 8.72 11.32 1.43
N THR A 28 9.56 10.62 0.68
CA THR A 28 10.91 10.23 1.09
C THR A 28 11.86 10.31 -0.09
N LYS A 29 13.17 10.28 0.17
CA LYS A 29 14.21 10.22 -0.87
C LYS A 29 14.94 8.88 -0.75
N GLU A 30 15.02 8.14 -1.86
CA GLU A 30 15.99 7.05 -1.96
C GLU A 30 17.41 7.61 -1.83
N THR A 31 18.38 6.78 -1.42
CA THR A 31 19.82 7.13 -1.41
C THR A 31 20.33 7.61 -2.77
N THR A 32 19.68 7.19 -3.86
CA THR A 32 19.95 7.65 -5.23
C THR A 32 19.39 9.05 -5.55
N GLY A 33 18.74 9.73 -4.60
CA GLY A 33 18.12 11.05 -4.78
C GLY A 33 16.71 11.01 -5.40
N ARG A 34 16.21 9.83 -5.77
CA ARG A 34 14.89 9.68 -6.40
C ARG A 34 13.75 9.93 -5.41
N HIS A 35 12.76 10.71 -5.86
CA HIS A 35 11.53 10.95 -5.11
C HIS A 35 10.70 9.68 -4.97
N CYS A 36 10.48 9.27 -3.74
CA CYS A 36 9.71 8.09 -3.37
C CYS A 36 8.69 8.42 -2.30
N PHE A 37 7.82 7.46 -2.02
CA PHE A 37 6.80 7.57 -0.99
C PHE A 37 6.84 6.34 -0.10
N ILE A 38 6.52 6.52 1.18
CA ILE A 38 6.24 5.45 2.13
C ILE A 38 4.78 5.55 2.56
N LEU A 39 4.21 4.46 3.07
CA LEU A 39 2.86 4.51 3.63
C LEU A 39 2.93 5.10 5.03
N GLY A 40 2.01 6.01 5.37
CA GLY A 40 2.06 6.72 6.66
C GLY A 40 1.84 5.84 7.89
N HIS A 41 1.31 4.63 7.71
CA HIS A 41 1.16 3.63 8.78
C HIS A 41 2.25 2.55 8.77
N ASP A 42 3.28 2.69 7.91
CA ASP A 42 4.41 1.76 7.87
C ASP A 42 5.41 2.08 8.97
N ALA A 43 5.28 1.38 10.10
CA ALA A 43 6.11 1.58 11.29
C ALA A 43 7.43 0.77 11.29
N ARG A 44 7.82 0.17 10.15
CA ARG A 44 9.08 -0.58 10.06
C ARG A 44 10.29 0.35 10.19
N LYS A 45 11.38 -0.15 10.78
CA LYS A 45 12.69 0.56 10.81
C LYS A 45 13.16 0.95 9.41
N THR A 46 12.93 0.08 8.44
CA THR A 46 13.18 0.32 7.01
C THR A 46 11.86 0.15 6.25
N PRO A 47 11.06 1.22 6.11
CA PRO A 47 9.77 1.15 5.43
C PRO A 47 9.95 0.83 3.94
N ARG A 48 8.92 0.24 3.33
CA ARG A 48 8.94 -0.03 1.89
C ARG A 48 8.74 1.27 1.13
N THR A 49 9.61 1.53 0.15
CA THR A 49 9.50 2.68 -0.74
C THR A 49 8.69 2.34 -2.00
N TYR A 50 7.93 3.32 -2.45
CA TYR A 50 7.12 3.26 -3.66
C TYR A 50 7.53 4.41 -4.58
N ARG A 51 7.89 4.08 -5.83
CA ARG A 51 8.26 5.06 -6.84
C ARG A 51 7.02 5.73 -7.40
N GLY A 52 6.76 6.94 -6.92
CA GLY A 52 5.61 7.77 -7.31
C GLY A 52 4.38 7.58 -6.42
N ARG A 53 3.62 8.66 -6.26
CA ARG A 53 2.42 8.73 -5.41
C ARG A 53 1.32 7.75 -5.82
N ILE A 54 1.21 7.45 -7.11
CA ILE A 54 0.21 6.51 -7.65
C ILE A 54 0.50 5.09 -7.15
N LYS A 55 1.75 4.61 -7.24
CA LYS A 55 2.12 3.27 -6.74
C LYS A 55 1.92 3.14 -5.23
N ALA A 56 2.18 4.21 -4.48
CA ALA A 56 1.91 4.23 -3.04
C ALA A 56 0.40 4.17 -2.75
N ALA A 57 -0.42 4.88 -3.53
CA ALA A 57 -1.88 4.83 -3.44
C ALA A 57 -2.46 3.46 -3.83
N GLU A 58 -1.90 2.79 -4.84
CA GLU A 58 -2.26 1.41 -5.21
C GLU A 58 -1.99 0.44 -4.06
N ALA A 59 -0.85 0.58 -3.37
CA ALA A 59 -0.55 -0.23 -2.20
C ALA A 59 -1.53 0.01 -1.05
N LEU A 60 -1.95 1.26 -0.79
CA LEU A 60 -3.01 1.55 0.17
C LEU A 60 -4.34 0.89 -0.22
N LEU A 61 -4.68 0.89 -1.50
CA LEU A 61 -5.89 0.26 -2.02
C LEU A 61 -5.86 -1.26 -1.85
N GLU A 62 -4.72 -1.91 -2.10
CA GLU A 62 -4.55 -3.35 -1.86
C GLU A 62 -4.74 -3.71 -0.39
N ILE A 63 -4.14 -2.91 0.52
CA ILE A 63 -4.31 -3.09 1.97
C ILE A 63 -5.78 -2.93 2.37
N ASP A 64 -6.47 -1.92 1.84
CA ASP A 64 -7.90 -1.69 2.11
C ASP A 64 -8.77 -2.85 1.62
N LYS A 65 -8.49 -3.40 0.43
CA LYS A 65 -9.18 -4.59 -0.10
C LYS A 65 -8.96 -5.81 0.80
N LEU A 66 -7.73 -6.05 1.24
CA LEU A 66 -7.39 -7.14 2.17
C LEU A 66 -8.13 -7.00 3.49
N LYS A 67 -8.19 -5.78 4.07
CA LYS A 67 -8.97 -5.49 5.28
C LYS A 67 -10.47 -5.75 5.09
N ALA A 68 -11.03 -5.31 3.96
CA ALA A 68 -12.43 -5.53 3.64
C ALA A 68 -12.76 -7.03 3.47
N GLU A 69 -11.88 -7.78 2.81
CA GLU A 69 -12.02 -9.23 2.65
C GLU A 69 -11.91 -9.96 3.99
N ALA A 70 -10.92 -9.61 4.82
CA ALA A 70 -10.74 -10.16 6.15
C ALA A 70 -11.99 -9.96 7.00
N LYS A 71 -12.57 -8.74 7.01
CA LYS A 71 -13.81 -8.44 7.73
C LYS A 71 -15.00 -9.23 7.18
N LYS A 72 -15.15 -9.31 5.85
CA LYS A 72 -16.27 -10.00 5.20
C LYS A 72 -16.26 -11.50 5.48
N LYS A 73 -15.07 -12.11 5.47
CA LYS A 73 -14.88 -13.56 5.66
C LYS A 73 -14.57 -13.97 7.10
N LYS A 74 -14.50 -12.99 8.02
CA LYS A 74 -14.08 -13.19 9.42
C LYS A 74 -12.74 -13.94 9.52
N LEU A 75 -11.78 -13.56 8.68
CA LEU A 75 -10.47 -14.20 8.66
C LEU A 75 -9.68 -13.84 9.92
N ASP A 76 -8.91 -14.80 10.42
CA ASP A 76 -7.87 -14.53 11.41
C ASP A 76 -6.63 -13.89 10.76
N ILE A 77 -5.66 -13.50 11.59
CA ILE A 77 -4.44 -12.82 11.12
C ILE A 77 -3.60 -13.74 10.22
N ASP A 78 -3.50 -15.03 10.55
CA ASP A 78 -2.69 -15.99 9.81
C ASP A 78 -3.24 -16.20 8.40
N GLN A 79 -4.56 -16.32 8.27
CA GLN A 79 -5.27 -16.42 6.99
C GLN A 79 -5.09 -15.16 6.14
N VAL A 80 -5.08 -13.97 6.77
CA VAL A 80 -4.80 -12.71 6.06
C VAL A 80 -3.36 -12.67 5.55
N ILE A 81 -2.39 -13.11 6.35
CA ILE A 81 -0.97 -13.16 5.96
C ILE A 81 -0.77 -14.13 4.79
N ILE A 82 -1.31 -15.36 4.88
CA ILE A 82 -1.21 -16.38 3.82
C ILE A 82 -1.77 -15.84 2.50
N ARG A 83 -2.96 -15.24 2.52
CA ARG A 83 -3.57 -14.65 1.33
C ARG A 83 -2.76 -13.49 0.76
N ALA A 84 -2.23 -12.61 1.61
CA ALA A 84 -1.37 -11.53 1.16
C ALA A 84 -0.06 -12.04 0.52
N TRP A 85 0.40 -13.22 0.93
CA TRP A 85 1.54 -13.91 0.32
C TRP A 85 1.19 -14.59 -1.00
N ASP A 86 0.03 -15.24 -1.11
CA ASP A 86 -0.42 -15.91 -2.34
C ASP A 86 -0.63 -14.95 -3.52
N ILE A 87 -0.90 -13.67 -3.26
CA ILE A 87 -1.00 -12.63 -4.30
C ILE A 87 0.37 -12.32 -4.94
N LYS A 88 1.47 -12.66 -4.26
CA LYS A 88 2.81 -12.53 -4.84
C LYS A 88 3.11 -13.78 -5.68
N PRO A 89 3.79 -13.63 -6.83
CA PRO A 89 4.19 -14.78 -7.64
C PRO A 89 4.97 -15.77 -6.78
N ARG A 90 4.57 -17.05 -6.80
CA ARG A 90 5.31 -18.09 -6.08
C ARG A 90 6.65 -18.28 -6.76
N ALA A 91 7.69 -18.60 -5.99
CA ALA A 91 9.02 -18.86 -6.54
C ALA A 91 9.00 -20.01 -7.59
N SER A 92 8.05 -20.95 -7.45
CA SER A 92 7.79 -22.02 -8.42
C SER A 92 7.20 -21.55 -9.75
N ASP A 93 6.56 -20.37 -9.79
CA ASP A 93 5.89 -19.85 -10.98
C ASP A 93 6.84 -19.03 -11.87
N GLN A 94 8.08 -18.79 -11.42
CA GLN A 94 9.10 -18.02 -12.14
C GLN A 94 9.87 -18.83 -13.19
N TRP A 95 9.53 -20.12 -13.36
CA TRP A 95 10.14 -21.02 -14.35
C TRP A 95 9.05 -21.59 -15.26
N LYS A 96 8.60 -20.78 -16.23
CA LYS A 96 7.89 -21.24 -17.43
C LYS A 96 8.34 -20.45 -18.64
#